data_AF-A0A0D0KRR1-F1
#
_entry.id   AF-A0A0D0KRR1-F1
#
_cell.length_a   1.000
_cell.length_b   1.000
_cell.length_c   1.000
_cell.angle_alpha   90.00
_cell.angle_beta   90.00
_cell.angle_gamma   90.00
#
_symmetry.space_group_name_H-M   'P 1'
#
loop_
_entity.id
_entity.type
_entity.pdbx_description
1 polymer ?
#
loop_
_entity_poly.entity_id
_entity_poly.type
_entity_poly.pdbx_seq_one_letter_code
_entity_poly.pdbx_strand_id
1 'polypeptide(L)'
;MGKLAGKVIEASAATEPRDEHAAGVDLRRLRLLSGLTQAEMAVRMNVQQAAVSKLEKGGEVHLSTIKRYVEALGASLRVDAVFPADARLVLRVKETFDIEYGNDDQLVFPLLADEPFRPQRDVVLSIRPQYSEKIMEGRKTVELRRRFPVSAPGGTLAYIYSTSPIRAMVGIAEIKDVLKLPVQQIWSEFEDTAFIERNDFESYFQGLEFGFALLFEDVKPFSRPVPLTELREKFGFEPPQSFLYASRDLRKALRDEATVVSH
;
A
#
# COMPACT_ATOMS: atom_id res chain seq x y z
N MET A 1 -2.21 12.17 30.03
CA MET A 1 -1.74 11.25 28.96
C MET A 1 -2.86 10.25 28.70
N GLY A 2 -3.55 10.37 27.56
CA GLY A 2 -4.84 9.70 27.32
C GLY A 2 -4.73 8.21 26.98
N LYS A 3 -5.72 7.41 27.39
CA LYS A 3 -5.81 5.92 27.29
C LYS A 3 -5.74 5.33 25.86
N LEU A 4 -5.61 6.17 24.84
CA LEU A 4 -5.71 5.82 23.41
C LEU A 4 -4.41 6.08 22.62
N ALA A 5 -3.36 6.62 23.23
CA ALA A 5 -2.09 6.83 22.54
C ALA A 5 -1.54 5.49 22.00
N GLY A 6 -1.36 5.41 20.67
CA GLY A 6 -0.84 4.23 19.98
C GLY A 6 -1.86 3.09 19.71
N LYS A 7 -3.15 3.30 19.95
CA LYS A 7 -4.19 2.29 19.66
C LYS A 7 -4.91 2.60 18.34
N VAL A 8 -5.04 1.59 17.48
CA VAL A 8 -5.88 1.66 16.29
C VAL A 8 -7.32 1.43 16.70
N ILE A 9 -8.20 2.40 16.45
CA ILE A 9 -9.64 2.25 16.65
C ILE A 9 -10.26 2.04 15.27
N GLU A 10 -10.81 0.85 15.07
CA GLU A 10 -11.51 0.48 13.85
C GLU A 10 -12.98 0.88 13.96
N ALA A 11 -13.45 1.73 13.06
CA ALA A 11 -14.85 2.11 12.97
C ALA A 11 -15.51 1.20 11.92
N SER A 12 -16.19 0.15 12.37
CA SER A 12 -17.01 -0.69 11.49
C SER A 12 -18.41 -0.10 11.39
N ALA A 13 -18.92 0.06 10.17
CA ALA A 13 -20.32 0.41 9.95
C ALA A 13 -21.21 -0.76 10.42
N ALA A 14 -22.23 -0.46 11.22
CA ALA A 14 -23.23 -1.46 11.56
C ALA A 14 -23.90 -1.94 10.26
N THR A 15 -24.18 -3.24 10.17
CA THR A 15 -24.87 -3.92 9.06
C THR A 15 -26.30 -3.43 8.82
N GLU A 16 -26.82 -2.54 9.67
CA GLU A 16 -28.12 -1.89 9.53
C GLU A 16 -27.96 -0.38 9.31
N PRO A 17 -28.82 0.26 8.50
CA PRO A 17 -28.77 1.69 8.26
C PRO A 17 -28.96 2.43 9.59
N ARG A 18 -27.86 2.92 10.17
CA ARG A 18 -27.91 3.89 11.26
C ARG A 18 -28.18 5.26 10.68
N ASP A 19 -29.02 6.02 11.39
CA ASP A 19 -29.28 7.43 11.14
C ASP A 19 -27.98 8.19 10.83
N GLU A 20 -28.02 9.03 9.78
CA GLU A 20 -26.93 9.92 9.34
C GLU A 20 -26.39 10.83 10.48
N HIS A 21 -27.13 10.91 11.59
CA HIS A 21 -26.80 11.64 12.81
C HIS A 21 -25.84 10.90 13.79
N ALA A 22 -25.43 9.66 13.49
CA ALA A 22 -24.63 8.83 14.40
C ALA A 22 -23.16 9.27 14.58
N ALA A 23 -22.54 9.90 13.56
CA ALA A 23 -21.12 10.22 13.58
C ALA A 23 -20.71 11.19 14.70
N GLY A 24 -21.55 12.20 14.99
CA GLY A 24 -21.28 13.17 16.06
C GLY A 24 -21.25 12.53 17.46
N VAL A 25 -22.11 11.54 17.68
CA VAL A 25 -22.20 10.80 18.96
C VAL A 25 -20.96 9.92 19.17
N ASP A 26 -20.47 9.29 18.12
CA ASP A 26 -19.27 8.44 18.19
C ASP A 26 -17.99 9.28 18.35
N LEU A 27 -17.87 10.44 17.68
CA LEU A 27 -16.78 11.40 17.91
C LEU A 27 -16.76 11.91 19.35
N ARG A 28 -17.93 12.21 19.94
CA ARG A 28 -18.06 12.57 21.35
C ARG A 28 -17.52 11.46 22.26
N ARG A 29 -17.85 10.20 21.99
CA ARG A 29 -17.33 9.05 22.77
C ARG A 29 -15.82 8.97 22.67
N LEU A 30 -15.24 9.11 21.48
CA LEU A 30 -13.80 9.09 21.26
C LEU A 30 -13.07 10.21 22.02
N ARG A 31 -13.61 11.43 22.02
CA ARG A 31 -13.04 12.55 22.78
C ARG A 31 -13.07 12.28 24.28
N LEU A 32 -14.18 11.78 24.82
CA LEU A 32 -14.30 11.45 26.24
C LEU A 32 -13.32 10.34 26.64
N LEU A 33 -13.15 9.29 25.81
CA LEU A 33 -12.15 8.24 26.02
C LEU A 33 -10.70 8.76 25.96
N SER A 34 -10.47 9.80 25.16
CA SER A 34 -9.19 10.51 25.08
C SER A 34 -8.92 11.43 26.26
N GLY A 35 -9.92 11.65 27.13
CA GLY A 35 -9.82 12.48 28.34
C GLY A 35 -9.85 13.98 28.09
N LEU A 36 -10.38 14.43 26.94
CA LEU A 36 -10.43 15.84 26.57
C LEU A 36 -11.81 16.44 26.78
N THR A 37 -11.88 17.69 27.23
CA THR A 37 -13.09 18.52 27.26
C THR A 37 -13.39 19.09 25.86
N GLN A 38 -14.62 19.60 25.66
CA GLN A 38 -14.96 20.26 24.39
C GLN A 38 -14.16 21.54 24.16
N ALA A 39 -13.81 22.27 25.23
CA ALA A 39 -12.98 23.48 25.14
C ALA A 39 -11.55 23.14 24.70
N GLU A 40 -10.93 22.11 25.29
CA GLU A 40 -9.60 21.66 24.87
C GLU A 40 -9.60 21.14 23.44
N MET A 41 -10.65 20.40 23.05
CA MET A 41 -10.82 19.92 21.68
C MET A 41 -10.93 21.07 20.67
N ALA A 42 -11.70 22.11 21.03
CA ALA A 42 -11.89 23.29 20.20
C ALA A 42 -10.57 24.05 19.95
N VAL A 43 -9.74 24.19 20.98
CA VAL A 43 -8.39 24.76 20.87
C VAL A 43 -7.54 23.96 19.89
N ARG A 44 -7.52 22.62 20.01
CA ARG A 44 -6.74 21.76 19.11
C ARG A 44 -7.22 21.79 17.67
N MET A 45 -8.52 21.92 17.47
CA MET A 45 -9.11 22.04 16.13
C MET A 45 -9.02 23.45 15.54
N ASN A 46 -8.57 24.45 16.32
CA ASN A 46 -8.61 25.88 15.98
C ASN A 46 -10.02 26.34 15.57
N VAL A 47 -11.02 26.03 16.41
CA VAL A 47 -12.42 26.43 16.24
C VAL A 47 -13.01 26.86 17.58
N GLN A 48 -14.22 27.44 17.56
CA GLN A 48 -14.94 27.77 18.79
C GLN A 48 -15.56 26.53 19.44
N GLN A 49 -15.67 26.51 20.77
CA GLN A 49 -16.26 25.40 21.51
C GLN A 49 -17.72 25.12 21.10
N ALA A 50 -18.48 26.15 20.70
CA ALA A 50 -19.82 26.00 20.16
C ALA A 50 -19.85 25.13 18.89
N ALA A 51 -18.82 25.21 18.03
CA ALA A 51 -18.71 24.39 16.83
C ALA A 51 -18.49 22.91 17.17
N VAL A 52 -17.65 22.61 18.17
CA VAL A 52 -17.44 21.24 18.68
C VAL A 52 -18.73 20.70 19.33
N SER A 53 -19.44 21.51 20.11
CA SER A 53 -20.71 21.09 20.69
C SER A 53 -21.78 20.84 19.64
N LYS A 54 -21.85 21.62 18.55
CA LYS A 54 -22.82 21.43 17.47
C LYS A 54 -22.51 20.15 16.70
N LEU A 55 -21.22 19.92 16.41
CA LEU A 55 -20.72 18.72 15.76
C LEU A 55 -21.08 17.44 16.53
N GLU A 56 -20.89 17.44 17.86
CA GLU A 56 -21.16 16.29 18.72
C GLU A 56 -22.63 16.04 19.02
N LYS A 57 -23.51 17.03 18.76
CA LYS A 57 -24.96 16.92 18.99
C LYS A 57 -25.72 16.31 17.81
N GLY A 58 -25.06 16.09 16.68
CA GLY A 58 -25.65 15.50 15.48
C GLY A 58 -26.11 16.56 14.48
N GLY A 59 -25.58 16.45 13.27
CA GLY A 59 -25.87 17.25 12.08
C GLY A 59 -24.99 16.74 10.93
N GLU A 60 -25.21 17.23 9.70
CA GLU A 60 -24.35 16.87 8.57
C GLU A 60 -22.89 17.25 8.87
N VAL A 61 -22.03 16.23 8.94
CA VAL A 61 -20.61 16.41 9.19
C VAL A 61 -19.84 16.16 7.91
N HIS A 62 -19.19 17.20 7.40
CA HIS A 62 -18.25 17.03 6.30
C HIS A 62 -17.06 16.16 6.73
N LEU A 63 -16.61 15.32 5.81
CA LEU A 63 -15.48 14.42 5.97
C LEU A 63 -14.18 15.14 6.38
N SER A 64 -13.97 16.35 5.87
CA SER A 64 -12.88 17.25 6.26
C SER A 64 -12.93 17.65 7.74
N THR A 65 -14.12 17.80 8.30
CA THR A 65 -14.34 18.11 9.72
C THR A 65 -14.03 16.90 10.59
N ILE A 66 -14.43 15.69 10.16
CA ILE A 66 -14.07 14.44 10.84
C ILE A 66 -12.56 14.26 10.86
N LYS A 67 -11.89 14.49 9.71
CA LYS A 67 -10.43 14.40 9.59
C LYS A 67 -9.73 15.30 10.60
N ARG A 68 -10.06 16.60 10.61
CA ARG A 68 -9.50 17.58 11.55
C ARG A 68 -9.77 17.21 13.01
N TYR A 69 -10.95 16.65 13.30
CA TYR A 69 -11.29 16.21 14.65
C TYR A 69 -10.41 15.04 15.10
N VAL A 70 -10.25 14.01 14.26
CA VAL A 70 -9.44 12.84 14.58
C VAL A 70 -7.94 13.19 14.67
N GLU A 71 -7.44 14.08 13.80
CA GLU A 71 -6.07 14.61 13.87
C GLU A 71 -5.80 15.40 15.15
N ALA A 72 -6.76 16.22 15.61
CA ALA A 72 -6.66 16.92 16.89
C ALA A 72 -6.65 15.98 18.12
N LEU A 73 -7.19 14.76 17.98
CA LEU A 73 -7.03 13.69 18.98
C LEU A 73 -5.65 13.01 18.92
N GLY A 74 -4.84 13.26 17.88
CA GLY A 74 -3.58 12.59 17.62
C GLY A 74 -3.73 11.27 16.85
N ALA A 75 -4.83 11.09 16.11
CA ALA A 75 -5.10 9.92 15.28
C ALA A 75 -5.20 10.30 13.79
N SER A 76 -5.15 9.31 12.91
CA SER A 76 -5.35 9.49 11.47
C SER A 76 -6.70 8.93 11.04
N LEU A 77 -7.44 9.66 10.21
CA LEU A 77 -8.72 9.19 9.69
C LEU A 77 -8.50 8.22 8.52
N ARG A 78 -8.98 6.99 8.67
CA ARG A 78 -9.20 6.05 7.57
C ARG A 78 -10.70 5.94 7.33
N VAL A 79 -11.11 5.93 6.06
CA VAL A 79 -12.50 5.75 5.67
C VAL A 79 -12.55 4.56 4.76
N ASP A 80 -13.30 3.56 5.20
CA ASP A 80 -13.39 2.25 4.60
C ASP A 80 -14.79 2.08 4.00
N ALA A 81 -14.90 1.77 2.71
CA ALA A 81 -16.18 1.35 2.14
C ALA A 81 -16.31 -0.17 2.22
N VAL A 82 -17.40 -0.65 2.81
CA VAL A 82 -17.69 -2.07 2.98
C VAL A 82 -18.74 -2.53 1.97
N PHE A 83 -18.41 -3.57 1.21
CA PHE A 83 -19.31 -4.18 0.24
C PHE A 83 -19.65 -5.63 0.62
N PRO A 84 -20.91 -6.06 0.44
CA PRO A 84 -21.28 -7.47 0.51
C PRO A 84 -20.48 -8.31 -0.49
N ALA A 85 -20.05 -9.51 -0.07
CA ALA A 85 -19.18 -10.38 -0.86
C ALA A 85 -19.77 -10.83 -2.22
N ASP A 86 -21.10 -10.76 -2.38
CA ASP A 86 -21.84 -11.16 -3.58
C ASP A 86 -22.09 -10.00 -4.57
N ALA A 87 -21.67 -8.78 -4.26
CA ALA A 87 -21.89 -7.63 -5.14
C ALA A 87 -21.08 -7.75 -6.45
N ARG A 88 -21.75 -7.67 -7.61
CA ARG A 88 -21.09 -7.65 -8.95
C ARG A 88 -20.04 -6.54 -9.11
N LEU A 89 -20.08 -5.49 -8.29
CA LEU A 89 -19.06 -4.44 -8.24
C LEU A 89 -17.67 -4.95 -7.82
N VAL A 90 -17.60 -6.03 -7.03
CA VAL A 90 -16.34 -6.59 -6.51
C VAL A 90 -15.34 -6.89 -7.62
N LEU A 91 -15.81 -7.35 -8.78
CA LEU A 91 -14.95 -7.72 -9.90
C LEU A 91 -14.35 -6.52 -10.63
N ARG A 92 -15.10 -5.42 -10.79
CA ARG A 92 -14.60 -4.21 -11.48
C ARG A 92 -13.70 -3.34 -10.61
N VAL A 93 -13.96 -3.32 -9.30
CA VAL A 93 -13.18 -2.49 -8.38
C VAL A 93 -11.82 -3.16 -8.07
N LYS A 94 -11.73 -4.50 -8.08
CA LYS A 94 -10.47 -5.26 -8.03
C LYS A 94 -9.46 -4.83 -9.11
N GLU A 95 -9.92 -4.67 -10.34
CA GLU A 95 -9.09 -4.28 -11.48
C GLU A 95 -8.60 -2.82 -11.41
N THR A 96 -9.31 -1.95 -10.68
CA THR A 96 -9.04 -0.50 -10.69
C THR A 96 -8.22 -0.04 -9.49
N PHE A 97 -8.31 -0.72 -8.33
CA PHE A 97 -7.74 -0.24 -7.07
C PHE A 97 -6.77 -1.20 -6.35
N ASP A 98 -6.55 -2.41 -6.86
CA ASP A 98 -5.52 -3.37 -6.38
C ASP A 98 -5.55 -3.62 -4.85
N ILE A 99 -6.70 -4.07 -4.33
CA ILE A 99 -6.95 -4.24 -2.88
C ILE A 99 -7.17 -5.72 -2.52
N GLU A 100 -6.43 -6.20 -1.50
CA GLU A 100 -6.66 -7.50 -0.85
C GLU A 100 -7.33 -7.37 0.53
N TYR A 101 -8.19 -8.36 0.80
CA TYR A 101 -9.06 -8.51 1.97
C TYR A 101 -8.32 -8.42 3.31
N GLY A 102 -8.94 -7.71 4.26
CA GLY A 102 -8.63 -7.79 5.68
C GLY A 102 -9.75 -8.54 6.40
N ASN A 103 -9.49 -9.80 6.76
CA ASN A 103 -10.38 -10.76 7.44
C ASN A 103 -11.67 -11.13 6.68
N ASP A 104 -12.04 -12.40 6.80
CA ASP A 104 -13.10 -13.07 6.04
C ASP A 104 -14.43 -12.28 6.05
N ASP A 105 -15.05 -12.26 4.87
CA ASP A 105 -16.37 -11.70 4.51
C ASP A 105 -16.52 -10.20 4.25
N GLN A 106 -15.49 -9.35 4.35
CA GLN A 106 -15.64 -7.90 4.07
C GLN A 106 -14.52 -7.30 3.21
N LEU A 107 -14.92 -6.56 2.16
CA LEU A 107 -14.02 -5.71 1.35
C LEU A 107 -13.91 -4.33 1.98
N VAL A 108 -12.70 -3.81 2.14
CA VAL A 108 -12.44 -2.52 2.77
C VAL A 108 -11.64 -1.63 1.83
N PHE A 109 -12.25 -0.51 1.39
CA PHE A 109 -11.61 0.48 0.52
C PHE A 109 -11.16 1.73 1.27
N PRO A 110 -9.85 2.02 1.38
CA PRO A 110 -9.38 3.29 1.93
C PRO A 110 -9.69 4.45 0.97
N LEU A 111 -10.55 5.38 1.35
CA LEU A 111 -11.06 6.45 0.48
C LEU A 111 -10.31 7.80 0.56
N LEU A 112 -9.43 8.03 1.54
CA LEU A 112 -8.94 9.39 1.86
C LEU A 112 -7.45 9.56 2.19
N ALA A 113 -6.64 8.50 2.21
CA ALA A 113 -5.23 8.61 2.57
C ALA A 113 -4.36 7.78 1.62
N ASP A 114 -3.23 8.35 1.22
CA ASP A 114 -2.07 7.57 0.80
C ASP A 114 -1.69 6.67 2.00
N GLU A 115 -1.68 5.36 1.80
CA GLU A 115 -1.40 4.40 2.88
C GLU A 115 -0.08 4.75 3.61
N PRO A 116 -0.08 4.87 4.95
CA PRO A 116 1.14 4.61 5.69
C PRO A 116 1.43 3.11 5.59
N PHE A 117 2.55 2.77 4.97
CA PHE A 117 3.03 1.39 4.81
C PHE A 117 2.97 0.64 6.14
N ARG A 118 2.31 -0.52 6.16
CA ARG A 118 2.36 -1.41 7.32
C ARG A 118 3.76 -2.05 7.34
N PRO A 119 4.58 -1.88 8.39
CA PRO A 119 5.87 -2.58 8.44
C PRO A 119 5.63 -4.09 8.27
N GLN A 120 6.48 -4.75 7.46
CA GLN A 120 6.48 -6.20 7.16
C GLN A 120 5.58 -6.70 6.00
N ARG A 121 5.36 -5.93 4.93
CA ARG A 121 4.78 -6.50 3.70
C ARG A 121 5.78 -6.43 2.53
N ASP A 122 6.36 -7.59 2.23
CA ASP A 122 7.12 -7.82 1.01
C ASP A 122 6.23 -7.60 -0.22
N VAL A 123 6.83 -7.29 -1.36
CA VAL A 123 6.12 -6.98 -2.61
C VAL A 123 6.43 -8.00 -3.70
N VAL A 124 5.55 -8.12 -4.69
CA VAL A 124 5.82 -8.83 -5.93
C VAL A 124 5.87 -7.81 -7.07
N LEU A 125 6.91 -7.92 -7.90
CA LEU A 125 7.14 -7.05 -9.06
C LEU A 125 7.10 -7.88 -10.34
N SER A 126 6.21 -7.50 -11.26
CA SER A 126 6.26 -8.00 -12.64
C SER A 126 7.32 -7.23 -13.42
N ILE A 127 8.31 -7.93 -13.97
CA ILE A 127 9.43 -7.37 -14.72
C ILE A 127 9.61 -8.14 -16.03
N ARG A 128 9.94 -7.42 -17.13
CA ARG A 128 10.21 -8.05 -18.42
C ARG A 128 11.47 -8.93 -18.35
N PRO A 129 11.53 -10.08 -19.05
CA PRO A 129 12.66 -11.02 -19.00
C PRO A 129 14.04 -10.39 -19.18
N GLN A 130 14.19 -9.47 -20.14
CA GLN A 130 15.46 -8.77 -20.41
C GLN A 130 16.00 -7.93 -19.24
N TYR A 131 15.15 -7.61 -18.27
CA TYR A 131 15.50 -6.85 -17.08
C TYR A 131 15.60 -7.75 -15.85
N SER A 132 14.66 -8.69 -15.67
CA SER A 132 14.67 -9.62 -14.53
C SER A 132 15.92 -10.50 -14.54
N GLU A 133 16.38 -10.96 -15.70
CA GLU A 133 17.64 -11.69 -15.86
C GLU A 133 18.84 -10.86 -15.37
N LYS A 134 18.92 -9.59 -15.78
CA LYS A 134 19.99 -8.67 -15.33
C LYS A 134 19.95 -8.41 -13.83
N ILE A 135 18.76 -8.38 -13.23
CA ILE A 135 18.61 -8.26 -11.77
C ILE A 135 19.17 -9.51 -11.11
N MET A 136 18.76 -10.70 -11.56
CA MET A 136 19.22 -11.99 -11.01
C MET A 136 20.74 -12.20 -11.14
N GLU A 137 21.36 -11.66 -12.19
CA GLU A 137 22.81 -11.64 -12.36
C GLU A 137 23.54 -10.57 -11.52
N GLY A 138 22.80 -9.73 -10.80
CA GLY A 138 23.34 -8.62 -10.00
C GLY A 138 23.84 -7.43 -10.82
N ARG A 139 23.62 -7.41 -12.15
CA ARG A 139 24.02 -6.30 -13.02
C ARG A 139 23.09 -5.10 -12.87
N LYS A 140 21.76 -5.34 -12.86
CA LYS A 140 20.74 -4.30 -12.70
C LYS A 140 20.35 -4.18 -11.24
N THR A 141 20.78 -3.10 -10.60
CA THR A 141 20.54 -2.82 -9.17
C THR A 141 19.43 -1.80 -8.94
N VAL A 142 18.86 -1.22 -10.00
CA VAL A 142 17.80 -0.21 -9.89
C VAL A 142 16.61 -0.58 -10.77
N GLU A 143 15.41 -0.61 -10.20
CA GLU A 143 14.14 -0.76 -10.92
C GLU A 143 13.36 0.55 -10.94
N LEU A 144 12.88 0.92 -12.12
CA LEU A 144 12.16 2.19 -12.32
C LEU A 144 10.66 1.96 -12.32
N ARG A 145 9.92 2.79 -11.61
CA ARG A 145 8.46 2.69 -11.49
C ARG A 145 7.80 4.06 -11.63
N ARG A 146 6.66 4.09 -12.31
CA ARG A 146 5.81 5.29 -12.41
C ARG A 146 5.13 5.64 -11.08
N ARG A 147 4.81 4.62 -10.27
CA ARG A 147 4.19 4.74 -8.93
C ARG A 147 4.73 3.66 -8.02
N PHE A 148 5.12 4.03 -6.79
CA PHE A 148 5.49 3.10 -5.73
C PHE A 148 5.27 3.77 -4.35
N PRO A 149 5.01 3.02 -3.26
CA PRO A 149 4.91 3.61 -1.93
C PRO A 149 6.28 4.15 -1.46
N VAL A 150 6.39 5.46 -1.18
CA VAL A 150 7.64 6.08 -0.67
C VAL A 150 8.01 5.57 0.73
N SER A 151 7.02 5.09 1.49
CA SER A 151 7.16 4.66 2.88
C SER A 151 7.60 3.21 3.05
N ALA A 152 8.00 2.51 1.98
CA ALA A 152 8.54 1.16 2.07
C ALA A 152 9.83 1.17 2.92
N PRO A 153 9.87 0.48 4.07
CA PRO A 153 11.07 0.38 4.90
C PRO A 153 12.19 -0.31 4.12
N GLY A 154 13.42 0.17 4.30
CA GLY A 154 14.60 -0.59 3.89
C GLY A 154 14.55 -2.00 4.50
N GLY A 155 14.89 -3.01 3.72
CA GLY A 155 14.74 -4.41 4.09
C GLY A 155 13.47 -5.09 3.61
N THR A 156 12.63 -4.41 2.83
CA THR A 156 11.44 -5.02 2.21
C THR A 156 11.86 -6.00 1.12
N LEU A 157 11.40 -7.25 1.16
CA LEU A 157 11.71 -8.19 0.08
C LEU A 157 10.82 -7.91 -1.15
N ALA A 158 11.43 -7.95 -2.32
CA ALA A 158 10.77 -7.93 -3.62
C ALA A 158 10.89 -9.30 -4.28
N TYR A 159 9.77 -10.00 -4.42
CA TYR A 159 9.66 -11.20 -5.24
C TYR A 159 9.56 -10.79 -6.71
N ILE A 160 10.45 -11.30 -7.55
CA ILE A 160 10.55 -10.89 -8.94
C ILE A 160 9.84 -11.91 -9.82
N TYR A 161 8.71 -11.51 -10.39
CA TYR A 161 7.99 -12.27 -11.41
C TYR A 161 8.46 -11.83 -12.79
N SER A 162 9.03 -12.76 -13.55
CA SER A 162 9.41 -12.53 -14.94
C SER A 162 8.22 -12.77 -15.86
N THR A 163 7.84 -11.74 -16.63
CA THR A 163 6.70 -11.82 -17.55
C THR A 163 6.98 -12.74 -18.75
N SER A 164 6.08 -12.76 -19.73
CA SER A 164 6.26 -13.52 -20.98
C SER A 164 7.60 -13.22 -21.67
N PRO A 165 8.30 -14.22 -22.25
CA PRO A 165 7.91 -15.64 -22.34
C PRO A 165 8.18 -16.51 -21.09
N ILE A 166 8.94 -16.02 -20.10
CA ILE A 166 9.37 -16.82 -18.93
C ILE A 166 8.20 -17.22 -18.03
N ARG A 167 7.30 -16.27 -17.73
CA ARG A 167 6.07 -16.47 -16.96
C ARG A 167 6.29 -17.25 -15.64
N ALA A 168 7.23 -16.81 -14.82
CA ALA A 168 7.60 -17.48 -13.57
C ALA A 168 8.10 -16.49 -12.52
N MET A 169 7.98 -16.85 -11.24
CA MET A 169 8.73 -16.20 -10.16
C MET A 169 10.17 -16.68 -10.23
N VAL A 170 11.13 -15.78 -10.38
CA VAL A 170 12.54 -16.13 -10.69
C VAL A 170 13.48 -15.92 -9.51
N GLY A 171 13.10 -15.15 -8.50
CA GLY A 171 13.95 -14.87 -7.36
C GLY A 171 13.40 -13.78 -6.44
N ILE A 172 14.24 -13.37 -5.51
CA ILE A 172 13.99 -12.25 -4.59
C ILE A 172 15.13 -11.24 -4.62
N ALA A 173 14.82 -9.99 -4.30
CA ALA A 173 15.79 -8.93 -4.03
C ALA A 173 15.34 -8.15 -2.79
N GLU A 174 16.28 -7.59 -2.03
CA GLU A 174 15.95 -6.66 -0.95
C GLU A 174 15.83 -5.25 -1.50
N ILE A 175 14.76 -4.54 -1.18
CA ILE A 175 14.63 -3.10 -1.45
C ILE A 175 15.36 -2.36 -0.34
N LYS A 176 16.51 -1.81 -0.71
CA LYS A 176 17.32 -0.95 0.15
C LYS A 176 16.63 0.38 0.42
N ASP A 177 16.19 1.03 -0.65
CA ASP A 177 15.60 2.36 -0.61
C ASP A 177 14.66 2.59 -1.80
N VAL A 178 13.74 3.54 -1.63
CA VAL A 178 12.79 3.99 -2.65
C VAL A 178 12.92 5.50 -2.81
N LEU A 179 13.50 5.92 -3.93
CA LEU A 179 13.70 7.33 -4.23
C LEU A 179 12.57 7.83 -5.12
N LYS A 180 11.83 8.85 -4.66
CA LYS A 180 10.90 9.62 -5.50
C LYS A 180 11.64 10.83 -6.05
N LEU A 181 11.85 10.88 -7.36
CA LEU A 181 12.70 11.89 -8.01
C LEU A 181 12.02 12.49 -9.25
N PRO A 182 12.37 13.73 -9.64
CA PRO A 182 12.00 14.27 -10.95
C PRO A 182 12.49 13.35 -12.08
N VAL A 183 11.67 13.14 -13.12
CA VAL A 183 12.01 12.21 -14.23
C VAL A 183 13.36 12.53 -14.86
N GLN A 184 13.70 13.81 -14.99
CA GLN A 184 14.99 14.25 -15.54
C GLN A 184 16.18 13.80 -14.68
N GLN A 185 16.02 13.85 -13.35
CA GLN A 185 17.05 13.42 -12.40
C GLN A 185 17.21 11.89 -12.41
N ILE A 186 16.11 11.14 -12.57
CA ILE A 186 16.16 9.68 -12.71
C ILE A 186 17.02 9.30 -13.92
N TRP A 187 16.86 9.98 -15.05
CA TRP A 187 17.69 9.71 -16.22
C TRP A 187 19.17 9.97 -15.94
N SER A 188 19.52 11.15 -15.43
CA SER A 188 20.91 11.52 -15.19
C SER A 188 21.62 10.64 -14.16
N GLU A 189 20.90 10.11 -13.18
CA GLU A 189 21.50 9.31 -12.10
C GLU A 189 21.52 7.80 -12.39
N PHE A 190 20.55 7.29 -13.15
CA PHE A 190 20.33 5.85 -13.27
C PHE A 190 20.35 5.31 -14.71
N GLU A 191 20.70 6.10 -15.73
CA GLU A 191 20.75 5.63 -17.13
C GLU A 191 21.58 4.34 -17.29
N ASP A 192 22.77 4.29 -16.68
CA ASP A 192 23.69 3.16 -16.78
C ASP A 192 23.24 1.93 -15.97
N THR A 193 22.62 2.16 -14.81
CA THR A 193 22.27 1.11 -13.85
C THR A 193 20.86 0.54 -14.02
N ALA A 194 19.95 1.30 -14.66
CA ALA A 194 18.59 0.87 -14.94
C ALA A 194 18.48 0.02 -16.22
N PHE A 195 19.53 -0.01 -17.06
CA PHE A 195 19.58 -0.79 -18.32
C PHE A 195 18.42 -0.49 -19.28
N ILE A 196 17.90 0.74 -19.29
CA ILE A 196 16.81 1.18 -20.15
C ILE A 196 17.33 2.15 -21.21
N GLU A 197 16.93 1.97 -22.47
CA GLU A 197 17.30 2.90 -23.53
C GLU A 197 16.55 4.22 -23.40
N ARG A 198 17.14 5.31 -23.90
CA ARG A 198 16.58 6.66 -23.81
C ARG A 198 15.13 6.74 -24.31
N ASN A 199 14.87 6.17 -25.48
CA ASN A 199 13.53 6.21 -26.10
C ASN A 199 12.49 5.46 -25.24
N ASP A 200 12.87 4.29 -24.70
CA ASP A 200 11.99 3.51 -23.82
C ASP A 200 11.73 4.24 -22.51
N PHE A 201 12.74 4.90 -21.94
CA PHE A 201 12.62 5.70 -20.73
C PHE A 201 11.65 6.87 -20.92
N GLU A 202 11.84 7.64 -22.00
CA GLU A 202 11.00 8.80 -22.31
C GLU A 202 9.54 8.39 -22.56
N SER A 203 9.31 7.29 -23.28
CA SER A 203 7.97 6.73 -23.47
C SER A 203 7.36 6.25 -22.15
N TYR A 204 8.15 5.56 -21.32
CA TYR A 204 7.68 5.00 -20.06
C TYR A 204 7.24 6.08 -19.06
N PHE A 205 7.99 7.18 -18.96
CA PHE A 205 7.70 8.31 -18.08
C PHE A 205 6.92 9.46 -18.73
N GLN A 206 6.42 9.27 -19.96
CA GLN A 206 5.67 10.30 -20.68
C GLN A 206 4.50 10.85 -19.84
N GLY A 207 4.46 12.19 -19.71
CA GLY A 207 3.42 12.90 -18.97
C GLY A 207 3.58 12.89 -17.45
N LEU A 208 4.72 12.41 -16.91
CA LEU A 208 5.01 12.42 -15.48
C LEU A 208 6.09 13.45 -15.14
N GLU A 209 5.87 14.17 -14.04
CA GLU A 209 6.89 15.05 -13.46
C GLU A 209 7.86 14.28 -12.56
N PHE A 210 7.36 13.26 -11.86
CA PHE A 210 8.11 12.42 -10.92
C PHE A 210 7.98 10.93 -11.25
N GLY A 211 9.02 10.19 -10.91
CA GLY A 211 9.06 8.74 -10.93
C GLY A 211 9.70 8.18 -9.66
N PHE A 212 9.86 6.86 -9.63
CA PHE A 212 10.42 6.13 -8.50
C PHE A 212 11.57 5.25 -8.98
N ALA A 213 12.67 5.25 -8.21
CA ALA A 213 13.80 4.35 -8.36
C ALA A 213 13.87 3.46 -7.11
N LEU A 214 13.72 2.16 -7.31
CA LEU A 214 13.82 1.14 -6.28
C LEU A 214 15.24 0.59 -6.33
N LEU A 215 16.00 0.78 -5.25
CA LEU A 215 17.37 0.28 -5.15
C LEU A 215 17.32 -1.13 -4.59
N PHE A 216 17.88 -2.08 -5.34
CA PHE A 216 17.99 -3.47 -4.94
C PHE A 216 19.37 -3.79 -4.35
N GLU A 217 19.37 -4.60 -3.30
CA GLU A 217 20.54 -5.30 -2.78
C GLU A 217 20.19 -6.76 -2.45
N ASP A 218 21.19 -7.56 -2.08
CA ASP A 218 21.03 -8.97 -1.67
C ASP A 218 20.14 -9.82 -2.60
N VAL A 219 20.34 -9.68 -3.91
CA VAL A 219 19.58 -10.43 -4.92
C VAL A 219 19.89 -11.93 -4.83
N LYS A 220 18.83 -12.74 -4.77
CA LYS A 220 18.90 -14.20 -4.67
C LYS A 220 17.97 -14.84 -5.71
N PRO A 221 18.52 -15.39 -6.81
CA PRO A 221 17.77 -16.20 -7.75
C PRO A 221 17.21 -17.44 -7.05
N PHE A 222 16.03 -17.90 -7.47
CA PHE A 222 15.51 -19.19 -7.01
C PHE A 222 16.24 -20.34 -7.69
N SER A 223 16.40 -21.44 -6.97
CA SER A 223 16.99 -22.67 -7.52
C SER A 223 16.22 -23.21 -8.72
N ARG A 224 14.88 -23.06 -8.69
CA ARG A 224 13.98 -23.32 -9.80
C ARG A 224 13.00 -22.15 -9.93
N PRO A 225 12.84 -21.54 -11.12
CA PRO A 225 11.74 -20.60 -11.35
C PRO A 225 10.39 -21.27 -11.09
N VAL A 226 9.52 -20.62 -10.32
CA VAL A 226 8.18 -21.14 -10.00
C VAL A 226 7.20 -20.67 -11.08
N PRO A 227 6.68 -21.56 -11.95
CA PRO A 227 5.87 -21.15 -13.09
C PRO A 227 4.52 -20.55 -12.67
N LEU A 228 3.96 -19.67 -13.51
CA LEU A 228 2.67 -19.04 -13.27
C LEU A 228 1.54 -20.06 -13.05
N THR A 229 1.56 -21.20 -13.72
CA THR A 229 0.56 -22.26 -13.52
C THR A 229 0.56 -22.77 -12.08
N GLU A 230 1.75 -23.05 -11.54
CA GLU A 230 1.93 -23.47 -10.16
C GLU A 230 1.54 -22.37 -9.17
N LEU A 231 1.91 -21.12 -9.47
CA LEU A 231 1.56 -19.97 -8.64
C LEU A 231 0.03 -19.75 -8.57
N ARG A 232 -0.67 -19.92 -9.70
CA ARG A 232 -2.13 -19.83 -9.79
C ARG A 232 -2.82 -20.95 -9.03
N GLU A 233 -2.41 -22.19 -9.26
CA GLU A 233 -3.03 -23.37 -8.64
C GLU A 233 -2.87 -23.39 -7.13
N LYS A 234 -1.67 -23.02 -6.63
CA LYS A 234 -1.37 -23.08 -5.19
C LYS A 234 -1.75 -21.82 -4.43
N PHE A 235 -1.68 -20.65 -5.05
CA PHE A 235 -1.78 -19.37 -4.36
C PHE A 235 -2.79 -18.39 -4.97
N GLY A 236 -3.50 -18.77 -6.05
CA GLY A 236 -4.41 -17.87 -6.76
C GLY A 236 -3.70 -16.64 -7.35
N PHE A 237 -2.39 -16.74 -7.60
CA PHE A 237 -1.56 -15.61 -8.00
C PHE A 237 -1.87 -15.16 -9.43
N GLU A 238 -2.05 -13.86 -9.61
CA GLU A 238 -2.05 -13.21 -10.92
C GLU A 238 -0.94 -12.15 -10.99
N PRO A 239 -0.19 -12.04 -12.10
CA PRO A 239 0.88 -11.06 -12.22
C PRO A 239 0.36 -9.62 -12.11
N PRO A 240 0.94 -8.77 -11.26
CA PRO A 240 0.51 -7.38 -11.14
C PRO A 240 0.92 -6.57 -12.38
N GLN A 241 0.12 -5.55 -12.73
CA GLN A 241 0.51 -4.56 -13.73
C GLN A 241 1.52 -3.54 -13.16
N SER A 242 1.38 -3.21 -11.88
CA SER A 242 2.35 -2.39 -11.13
C SER A 242 3.09 -3.28 -10.13
N PHE A 243 2.63 -3.37 -8.89
CA PHE A 243 3.16 -4.27 -7.88
C PHE A 243 1.98 -4.80 -7.06
N LEU A 244 2.14 -5.93 -6.38
CA LEU A 244 1.18 -6.39 -5.37
C LEU A 244 1.92 -6.69 -4.07
N TYR A 245 1.22 -6.64 -2.95
CA TYR A 245 1.81 -7.11 -1.69
C TYR A 245 1.80 -8.63 -1.66
N ALA A 246 2.93 -9.23 -1.29
CA ALA A 246 3.04 -10.68 -1.22
C ALA A 246 2.19 -11.22 -0.06
N SER A 247 1.24 -12.10 -0.39
CA SER A 247 0.40 -12.77 0.61
C SER A 247 1.25 -13.58 1.59
N ARG A 248 0.74 -13.83 2.80
CA ARG A 248 1.48 -14.58 3.82
C ARG A 248 1.85 -15.99 3.34
N ASP A 249 0.96 -16.64 2.62
CA ASP A 249 1.15 -18.00 2.15
C ASP A 249 2.16 -18.07 1.00
N LEU A 250 2.11 -17.10 0.08
CA LEU A 250 3.12 -16.93 -0.96
C LEU A 250 4.52 -16.72 -0.35
N ARG A 251 4.64 -15.83 0.64
CA ARG A 251 5.91 -15.56 1.34
C ARG A 251 6.47 -16.77 2.07
N LYS A 252 5.61 -17.60 2.67
CA LYS A 252 6.05 -18.83 3.35
C LYS A 252 6.57 -19.84 2.33
N ALA A 253 5.82 -20.07 1.26
CA ALA A 253 6.19 -21.07 0.25
C ALA A 253 7.47 -20.71 -0.51
N LEU A 254 7.65 -19.43 -0.84
CA LEU A 254 8.79 -18.97 -1.62
C LEU A 254 10.06 -18.75 -0.77
N ARG A 255 9.95 -18.76 0.56
CA ARG A 255 11.13 -18.70 1.45
C ARG A 255 12.03 -19.92 1.27
N ASP A 256 11.42 -21.08 1.06
CA ASP A 256 12.12 -22.37 0.93
C ASP A 256 12.79 -22.54 -0.44
N GLU A 257 12.28 -21.86 -1.48
CA GLU A 257 12.87 -21.87 -2.83
C GLU A 257 14.15 -21.02 -2.93
N ALA A 258 14.31 -20.05 -2.01
CA ALA A 258 15.48 -19.17 -1.91
C ALA A 258 16.65 -19.78 -1.10
N THR A 259 16.38 -20.72 -0.19
CA THR A 259 17.38 -21.31 0.72
C THR A 259 18.20 -22.45 0.13
N VAL A 260 17.86 -22.96 -1.06
CA VAL A 260 18.54 -24.12 -1.67
C VAL A 260 19.88 -23.74 -2.34
N VAL A 261 20.17 -22.45 -2.51
CA VAL A 261 21.45 -21.98 -3.08
C VAL A 261 22.38 -21.54 -1.94
N SER A 262 22.90 -22.51 -1.19
CA SER A 262 24.02 -22.31 -0.28
C SER A 262 24.99 -23.48 -0.41
N HIS A 263 25.79 -23.45 -1.48
CA HIS A 263 27.05 -24.18 -1.57
C HIS A 263 28.08 -23.35 -2.34
#